data_AF-A0A1I4GD33-F1
#
_entry.id   AF-A0A1I4GD33-F1
#
_cell.length_a   1.000
_cell.length_b   1.000
_cell.length_c   1.000
_cell.angle_alpha   90.00
_cell.angle_beta   90.00
_cell.angle_gamma   90.00
#
_symmetry.space_group_name_H-M   'P 1'
#
loop_
_entity.id
_entity.type
_entity.pdbx_description
1 polymer ?
#
loop_
_entity_poly.entity_id
_entity_poly.type
_entity_poly.pdbx_seq_one_letter_code
_entity_poly.pdbx_strand_id
1 'polypeptide(L)'
;MADLGRPITASDIIDLQHIIEPRLERGIRTEQNWVGGPGFSPLRAAFVPPPETEVPRLVDDLAGFLTETTGNPLVRAAIAHAQFETIHPFVDGNGRTGRALIHTVLRRADAVRNTLIPISTVFAGSTDAYIAGLTAFRAEPQALDDWVIGFAQATETAAGTAVKLADDITALDVELHERLVDFRRAQGRNPAVPRRDAVSLRILETLATDPVVTAESVSERLNASPAAAHRALTELHEAGILGRSKDQKGRTICWTADRHLALVALTERSNRVGGEDTRNRKPRLGPAAPVLAQRERRFPEMNWAVRGG
;
A
#
# COMPACT_ATOMS: atom_id res chain seq x y z
N MET A 1 7.83 -6.60 -17.71
CA MET A 1 7.81 -5.14 -17.99
C MET A 1 8.94 -4.34 -17.33
N ALA A 2 9.53 -4.76 -16.20
CA ALA A 2 10.61 -4.01 -15.54
C ALA A 2 12.03 -4.26 -16.11
N ASP A 3 12.19 -5.23 -16.99
CA ASP A 3 13.47 -5.52 -17.67
C ASP A 3 13.83 -4.40 -18.66
N LEU A 4 14.94 -3.72 -18.41
CA LEU A 4 15.44 -2.60 -19.23
C LEU A 4 15.86 -3.02 -20.63
N GLY A 5 16.31 -4.28 -20.81
CA GLY A 5 16.75 -4.79 -22.11
C GLY A 5 15.60 -5.14 -23.05
N ARG A 6 14.35 -5.11 -22.56
CA ARG A 6 13.16 -5.47 -23.34
C ARG A 6 12.23 -4.26 -23.51
N PRO A 7 11.83 -3.93 -24.75
CA PRO A 7 10.80 -2.94 -24.98
C PRO A 7 9.46 -3.41 -24.38
N ILE A 8 8.65 -2.44 -23.97
CA ILE A 8 7.25 -2.65 -23.60
C ILE A 8 6.42 -2.60 -24.86
N THR A 9 5.50 -3.54 -25.00
CA THR A 9 4.56 -3.62 -26.12
C THR A 9 3.12 -3.39 -25.64
N ALA A 10 2.20 -3.11 -26.57
CA ALA A 10 0.77 -3.08 -26.26
C ALA A 10 0.28 -4.40 -25.61
N SER A 11 0.83 -5.55 -26.04
CA SER A 11 0.51 -6.86 -25.44
C SER A 11 0.84 -6.90 -23.95
N ASP A 12 1.95 -6.29 -23.53
CA ASP A 12 2.34 -6.28 -22.13
C ASP A 12 1.36 -5.51 -21.24
N ILE A 13 0.79 -4.42 -21.77
CA ILE A 13 -0.24 -3.63 -21.08
C ILE A 13 -1.55 -4.43 -20.98
N ILE A 14 -1.90 -5.16 -22.05
CA ILE A 14 -3.07 -6.06 -22.08
C ILE A 14 -2.88 -7.22 -21.10
N ASP A 15 -1.70 -7.83 -21.06
CA ASP A 15 -1.37 -8.93 -20.13
C ASP A 15 -1.41 -8.45 -18.68
N LEU A 16 -0.90 -7.25 -18.40
CA LEU A 16 -0.99 -6.64 -17.08
C LEU A 16 -2.46 -6.46 -16.66
N GLN A 17 -3.33 -5.95 -17.54
CA GLN A 17 -4.75 -5.82 -17.24
C GLN A 17 -5.41 -7.17 -17.02
N HIS A 18 -5.08 -8.19 -17.82
CA HIS A 18 -5.69 -9.51 -17.69
C HIS A 18 -5.25 -10.25 -16.41
N ILE A 19 -4.02 -10.01 -15.92
CA ILE A 19 -3.59 -10.49 -14.60
C ILE A 19 -4.42 -9.84 -13.48
N ILE A 20 -4.76 -8.56 -13.63
CA ILE A 20 -5.56 -7.81 -12.64
C ILE A 20 -7.02 -8.26 -12.69
N GLU A 21 -7.60 -8.38 -13.89
CA GLU A 21 -8.99 -8.79 -14.14
C GLU A 21 -9.08 -10.09 -14.96
N PRO A 22 -8.73 -11.25 -14.38
CA PRO A 22 -8.67 -12.52 -15.11
C PRO A 22 -10.05 -13.05 -15.53
N ARG A 23 -11.14 -12.42 -15.05
CA ARG A 23 -12.52 -12.77 -15.41
C ARG A 23 -12.95 -12.17 -16.75
N LEU A 24 -12.24 -11.16 -17.24
CA LEU A 24 -12.56 -10.46 -18.49
C LEU A 24 -11.84 -11.13 -19.67
N GLU A 25 -12.43 -11.00 -20.85
CA GLU A 25 -11.74 -11.39 -22.08
C GLU A 25 -10.47 -10.53 -22.26
N ARG A 26 -9.39 -11.20 -22.66
CA ARG A 26 -8.10 -10.55 -22.88
C ARG A 26 -8.16 -9.70 -24.15
N GLY A 27 -8.11 -8.38 -24.00
CA GLY A 27 -8.03 -7.47 -25.14
C GLY A 27 -8.34 -6.03 -24.77
N ILE A 28 -8.20 -5.14 -25.74
CA ILE A 28 -8.71 -3.76 -25.65
C ILE A 28 -10.21 -3.74 -25.98
N ARG A 29 -10.91 -2.69 -25.57
CA ARG A 29 -12.33 -2.52 -25.88
C ARG A 29 -12.56 -2.37 -27.39
N THR A 30 -13.67 -2.93 -27.87
CA THR A 30 -14.15 -2.81 -29.26
C THR A 30 -15.39 -1.95 -29.38
N GLU A 31 -15.82 -1.32 -28.28
CA GLU A 31 -16.95 -0.41 -28.20
C GLU A 31 -16.55 0.86 -27.47
N GLN A 32 -17.31 1.94 -27.68
CA GLN A 32 -17.09 3.22 -27.03
C GLN A 32 -17.45 3.15 -25.54
N ASN A 33 -16.50 3.49 -24.68
CA ASN A 33 -16.73 3.66 -23.24
C ASN A 33 -16.98 5.13 -22.87
N TRP A 34 -17.43 5.37 -21.65
CA TRP A 34 -17.50 6.70 -21.04
C TRP A 34 -17.17 6.62 -19.55
N VAL A 35 -16.67 7.72 -19.00
CA VAL A 35 -16.17 7.79 -17.63
C VAL A 35 -16.98 8.81 -16.83
N GLY A 36 -17.51 8.37 -15.68
CA GLY A 36 -18.25 9.20 -14.74
C GLY A 36 -19.60 9.70 -15.29
N GLY A 37 -20.26 10.56 -14.52
CA GLY A 37 -21.58 11.10 -14.86
C GLY A 37 -22.76 10.27 -14.35
N PRO A 38 -23.94 10.88 -14.12
CA PRO A 38 -25.12 10.16 -13.67
C PRO A 38 -25.82 9.41 -14.82
N GLY A 39 -26.07 8.12 -14.63
CA GLY A 39 -26.86 7.27 -15.53
C GLY A 39 -26.04 6.40 -16.48
N PHE A 40 -26.72 5.76 -17.43
CA PHE A 40 -26.13 4.81 -18.39
C PHE A 40 -26.03 5.41 -19.81
N SER A 41 -25.68 6.69 -19.93
CA SER A 41 -25.63 7.39 -21.23
C SER A 41 -24.36 8.24 -21.38
N PRO A 42 -23.72 8.23 -22.57
CA PRO A 42 -22.60 9.12 -22.88
C PRO A 42 -22.94 10.61 -22.77
N LEU A 43 -24.22 11.00 -22.93
CA LEU A 43 -24.65 12.41 -22.94
C LEU A 43 -24.40 13.15 -21.63
N ARG A 44 -24.26 12.42 -20.53
CA ARG A 44 -23.99 12.97 -19.19
C ARG A 44 -22.65 12.52 -18.63
N ALA A 45 -21.82 11.89 -19.46
CA ALA A 45 -20.50 11.44 -19.05
C ALA A 45 -19.65 12.63 -18.62
N ALA A 46 -18.83 12.42 -17.58
CA ALA A 46 -17.83 13.42 -17.21
C ALA A 46 -16.71 13.49 -18.25
N PHE A 47 -16.43 12.37 -18.92
CA PHE A 47 -15.44 12.28 -19.97
C PHE A 47 -15.77 11.14 -20.95
N VAL A 48 -15.59 11.40 -22.25
CA VAL A 48 -15.67 10.38 -23.30
C VAL A 48 -14.24 10.18 -23.86
N PRO A 49 -13.60 9.02 -23.64
CA PRO A 49 -12.27 8.70 -24.17
C PRO A 49 -12.28 8.60 -25.70
N PRO A 50 -11.10 8.55 -26.36
CA PRO A 50 -10.99 8.42 -27.81
C PRO A 50 -11.84 7.28 -28.39
N PRO A 51 -12.25 7.32 -29.67
CA PRO A 51 -12.92 6.20 -30.32
C PRO A 51 -12.15 4.89 -30.19
N GLU A 52 -12.84 3.76 -30.06
CA GLU A 52 -12.21 2.42 -29.99
C GLU A 52 -11.26 2.15 -31.16
N THR A 53 -11.51 2.74 -32.33
CA THR A 53 -10.66 2.61 -33.53
C THR A 53 -9.28 3.25 -33.36
N GLU A 54 -9.14 4.24 -32.47
CA GLU A 54 -7.86 4.90 -32.17
C GLU A 54 -7.08 4.21 -31.04
N VAL A 55 -7.77 3.42 -30.21
CA VAL A 55 -7.17 2.77 -29.03
C VAL A 55 -5.94 1.92 -29.36
N PRO A 56 -5.93 1.05 -30.40
CA PRO A 56 -4.75 0.25 -30.73
C PRO A 56 -3.50 1.10 -30.95
N ARG A 57 -3.63 2.17 -31.75
CA ARG A 57 -2.53 3.09 -32.07
C ARG A 57 -2.04 3.84 -30.84
N LEU A 58 -2.96 4.32 -30.00
CA LEU A 58 -2.62 5.08 -28.80
C LEU A 58 -1.97 4.21 -27.71
N VAL A 59 -2.39 2.96 -27.56
CA VAL A 59 -1.77 2.01 -26.61
C VAL A 59 -0.37 1.64 -27.07
N ASP A 60 -0.14 1.49 -28.37
CA ASP A 60 1.20 1.23 -28.93
C ASP A 60 2.14 2.42 -28.72
N ASP A 61 1.67 3.64 -28.98
CA ASP A 61 2.41 4.88 -28.69
C ASP A 61 2.76 4.99 -27.20
N LEU A 62 1.78 4.73 -26.31
CA LEU A 62 2.03 4.70 -24.87
C LEU A 62 3.06 3.62 -24.47
N ALA A 63 3.03 2.45 -25.10
CA ALA A 63 4.01 1.39 -24.87
C ALA A 63 5.44 1.84 -25.26
N GLY A 64 5.57 2.59 -26.36
CA GLY A 64 6.80 3.29 -26.73
C GLY A 64 7.26 4.27 -25.64
N PHE A 65 6.36 5.14 -25.17
CA PHE A 65 6.66 6.08 -24.09
C PHE A 65 7.09 5.39 -22.78
N LEU A 66 6.47 4.26 -22.44
CA LEU A 66 6.82 3.45 -21.26
C LEU A 66 8.18 2.74 -21.41
N THR A 67 8.59 2.42 -22.63
CA THR A 67 9.86 1.77 -22.94
C THR A 67 11.04 2.67 -22.61
N GLU A 68 10.94 3.95 -22.97
CA GLU A 68 11.97 4.95 -22.74
C GLU A 68 12.34 5.08 -21.24
N THR A 69 13.53 5.58 -20.94
CA THR A 69 13.96 5.82 -19.54
C THR A 69 14.49 7.23 -19.29
N THR A 70 14.75 7.99 -20.35
CA THR A 70 15.30 9.35 -20.29
C THR A 70 14.36 10.34 -19.60
N GLY A 71 14.90 11.24 -18.79
CA GLY A 71 14.16 12.30 -18.11
C GLY A 71 13.78 11.96 -16.67
N ASN A 72 13.03 12.85 -16.01
CA ASN A 72 12.65 12.67 -14.61
C ASN A 72 11.61 11.53 -14.48
N PRO A 73 11.88 10.47 -13.68
CA PRO A 73 10.99 9.31 -13.56
C PRO A 73 9.59 9.64 -13.03
N LEU A 74 9.51 10.63 -12.13
CA LEU A 74 8.25 11.03 -11.50
C LEU A 74 7.35 11.77 -12.48
N VAL A 75 7.92 12.71 -13.23
CA VAL A 75 7.23 13.44 -14.31
C VAL A 75 6.72 12.44 -15.36
N ARG A 76 7.55 11.47 -15.74
CA ARG A 76 7.17 10.43 -16.70
C ARG A 76 6.07 9.53 -16.18
N ALA A 77 6.13 9.13 -14.91
CA ALA A 77 5.07 8.33 -14.31
C ALA A 77 3.74 9.11 -14.26
N ALA A 78 3.78 10.41 -13.95
CA ALA A 78 2.61 11.28 -13.99
C ALA A 78 2.00 11.37 -15.39
N ILE A 79 2.82 11.60 -16.42
CA ILE A 79 2.36 11.68 -17.82
C ILE A 79 1.81 10.32 -18.30
N ALA A 80 2.56 9.23 -18.08
CA ALA A 80 2.14 7.89 -18.48
C ALA A 80 0.79 7.51 -17.85
N HIS A 81 0.61 7.84 -16.56
CA HIS A 81 -0.63 7.57 -15.85
C HIS A 81 -1.79 8.37 -16.42
N ALA A 82 -1.64 9.70 -16.57
CA ALA A 82 -2.69 10.54 -17.14
C ALA A 82 -3.05 10.14 -18.57
N GLN A 83 -2.04 9.80 -19.39
CA GLN A 83 -2.25 9.37 -20.76
C GLN A 83 -2.99 8.02 -20.82
N PHE A 84 -2.60 7.04 -20.00
CA PHE A 84 -3.30 5.77 -19.91
C PHE A 84 -4.77 5.94 -19.51
N GLU A 85 -5.04 6.75 -18.48
CA GLU A 85 -6.41 7.03 -18.01
C GLU A 85 -7.23 7.78 -19.08
N THR A 86 -6.58 8.56 -19.94
CA THR A 86 -7.20 9.30 -21.05
C THR A 86 -7.55 8.39 -22.23
N ILE A 87 -6.65 7.48 -22.59
CA ILE A 87 -6.90 6.48 -23.65
C ILE A 87 -8.04 5.53 -23.22
N HIS A 88 -8.06 5.15 -21.94
CA HIS A 88 -9.05 4.28 -21.33
C HIS A 88 -9.32 2.99 -22.16
N PRO A 89 -8.28 2.15 -22.36
CA PRO A 89 -8.28 1.14 -23.41
C PRO A 89 -9.13 -0.11 -23.13
N PHE A 90 -9.58 -0.32 -21.89
CA PHE A 90 -10.26 -1.55 -21.48
C PHE A 90 -11.72 -1.33 -21.13
N VAL A 91 -12.52 -2.41 -21.17
CA VAL A 91 -13.92 -2.42 -20.72
C VAL A 91 -14.01 -2.16 -19.21
N ASP A 92 -13.12 -2.77 -18.42
CA ASP A 92 -12.93 -2.51 -16.99
C ASP A 92 -11.46 -2.80 -16.61
N GLY A 93 -11.04 -2.37 -15.42
CA GLY A 93 -9.70 -2.54 -14.89
C GLY A 93 -8.77 -1.35 -15.14
N ASN A 94 -9.21 -0.34 -15.91
CA ASN A 94 -8.39 0.82 -16.29
C ASN A 94 -7.70 1.47 -15.08
N GLY A 95 -8.45 1.89 -14.06
CA GLY A 95 -7.84 2.53 -12.89
C GLY A 95 -6.79 1.67 -12.17
N ARG A 96 -6.97 0.35 -12.12
CA ARG A 96 -6.01 -0.57 -11.48
C ARG A 96 -4.76 -0.72 -12.34
N THR A 97 -4.92 -0.94 -13.65
CA THR A 97 -3.82 -1.04 -14.61
C THR A 97 -3.02 0.26 -14.69
N GLY A 98 -3.70 1.40 -14.78
CA GLY A 98 -3.06 2.72 -14.83
C GLY A 98 -2.18 2.99 -13.61
N ARG A 99 -2.62 2.62 -12.41
CA ARG A 99 -1.82 2.74 -11.18
C ARG A 99 -0.68 1.73 -11.12
N ALA A 100 -0.85 0.52 -11.67
CA ALA A 100 0.25 -0.43 -11.80
C ALA A 100 1.34 0.06 -12.77
N LEU A 101 0.96 0.79 -13.83
CA LEU A 101 1.90 1.39 -14.79
C LEU A 101 2.78 2.48 -14.16
N ILE A 102 2.30 3.22 -13.15
CA ILE A 102 3.13 4.15 -12.36
C ILE A 102 4.37 3.43 -11.83
N HIS A 103 4.18 2.28 -11.18
CA HIS A 103 5.27 1.49 -10.63
C HIS A 103 6.16 0.87 -11.70
N THR A 104 5.61 0.53 -12.87
CA THR A 104 6.41 0.09 -14.02
C THR A 104 7.41 1.16 -14.44
N VAL A 105 6.97 2.42 -14.57
CA VAL A 105 7.86 3.54 -14.94
C VAL A 105 8.93 3.79 -13.86
N LEU A 106 8.53 3.90 -12.60
CA LEU A 106 9.45 4.17 -11.49
C LEU A 106 10.50 3.06 -11.32
N ARG A 107 10.10 1.79 -11.50
CA ARG A 107 11.02 0.65 -11.39
C ARG A 107 11.97 0.56 -12.57
N ARG A 108 11.50 0.80 -13.80
CA ARG A 108 12.36 0.81 -14.99
C ARG A 108 13.41 1.90 -14.91
N ALA A 109 13.06 3.08 -14.41
CA ALA A 109 14.01 4.17 -14.25
C ALA A 109 14.92 4.05 -13.01
N ASP A 110 14.90 2.90 -12.31
CA ASP A 110 15.69 2.62 -11.10
C ASP A 110 15.44 3.60 -9.94
N ALA A 111 14.34 4.36 -9.99
CA ALA A 111 13.95 5.31 -8.94
C ALA A 111 13.41 4.59 -7.70
N VAL A 112 12.79 3.42 -7.88
CA VAL A 112 12.32 2.57 -6.79
C VAL A 112 12.66 1.11 -7.08
N ARG A 113 13.55 0.52 -6.27
CA ARG A 113 14.08 -0.84 -6.49
C ARG A 113 13.21 -1.93 -5.86
N ASN A 114 12.91 -1.77 -4.57
CA ASN A 114 12.32 -2.82 -3.73
C ASN A 114 11.08 -2.35 -2.95
N THR A 115 10.46 -1.23 -3.33
CA THR A 115 9.36 -0.63 -2.58
C THR A 115 8.21 -0.29 -3.53
N LEU A 116 6.97 -0.44 -3.05
CA LEU A 116 5.81 0.13 -3.69
C LEU A 116 5.42 1.38 -2.92
N ILE A 117 5.47 2.54 -3.58
CA ILE A 117 4.98 3.79 -2.99
C ILE A 117 3.45 3.78 -3.11
N PRO A 118 2.67 3.86 -2.01
CA PRO A 118 1.21 3.72 -2.05
C PRO A 118 0.51 4.99 -2.57
N ILE A 119 0.96 5.57 -3.70
CA ILE A 119 0.44 6.81 -4.31
C ILE A 119 -1.08 6.70 -4.52
N SER A 120 -1.54 5.52 -4.93
CA SER A 120 -2.96 5.16 -5.08
C SER A 120 -3.82 5.47 -3.84
N THR A 121 -3.25 5.31 -2.64
CA THR A 121 -3.99 5.56 -1.38
C THR A 121 -4.15 7.04 -1.08
N VAL A 122 -3.24 7.88 -1.59
CA VAL A 122 -3.37 9.35 -1.52
C VAL A 122 -4.41 9.83 -2.52
N PHE A 123 -4.41 9.32 -3.76
CA PHE A 123 -5.46 9.60 -4.74
C PHE A 123 -6.86 9.22 -4.21
N ALA A 124 -6.97 8.08 -3.53
CA ALA A 124 -8.23 7.66 -2.90
C ALA A 124 -8.69 8.57 -1.75
N GLY A 125 -7.78 9.38 -1.19
CA GLY A 125 -8.10 10.39 -0.17
C GLY A 125 -8.80 11.62 -0.71
N SER A 126 -8.49 11.98 -1.95
CA SER A 126 -9.06 13.13 -2.63
C SER A 126 -9.38 12.76 -4.08
N THR A 127 -10.34 11.84 -4.24
CA THR A 127 -10.80 11.37 -5.55
C THR A 127 -11.23 12.54 -6.45
N ASP A 128 -11.89 13.55 -5.87
CA ASP A 128 -12.33 14.74 -6.60
C ASP A 128 -11.15 15.55 -7.14
N ALA A 129 -10.11 15.77 -6.33
CA ALA A 129 -8.91 16.48 -6.77
C ALA A 129 -8.13 15.68 -7.82
N TYR A 130 -8.06 14.36 -7.67
CA TYR A 130 -7.45 13.47 -8.65
C TYR A 130 -8.19 13.51 -10.00
N ILE A 131 -9.52 13.41 -9.98
CA ILE A 131 -10.34 13.52 -11.21
C ILE A 131 -10.22 14.92 -11.81
N ALA A 132 -10.26 15.98 -10.98
CA ALA A 132 -10.09 17.36 -11.45
C ALA A 132 -8.73 17.57 -12.13
N GLY A 133 -7.65 17.02 -11.56
CA GLY A 133 -6.33 17.06 -12.15
C GLY A 133 -6.27 16.36 -13.51
N LEU A 134 -6.86 15.17 -13.63
CA LEU A 134 -6.96 14.47 -14.92
C LEU A 134 -7.80 15.24 -15.94
N THR A 135 -8.90 15.87 -15.52
CA THR A 135 -9.71 16.71 -16.39
C THR A 135 -8.94 17.93 -16.87
N ALA A 136 -8.19 18.59 -15.99
CA ALA A 136 -7.37 19.74 -16.33
C ALA A 136 -6.18 19.38 -17.25
N PHE A 137 -5.58 18.19 -17.07
CA PHE A 137 -4.57 17.64 -17.99
C PHE A 137 -5.09 17.51 -19.43
N ARG A 138 -6.38 17.20 -19.60
CA ARG A 138 -7.03 17.01 -20.90
C ARG A 138 -7.61 18.29 -21.50
N ALA A 139 -7.66 19.39 -20.73
CA ALA A 139 -8.32 20.62 -21.14
C ALA A 139 -7.50 21.40 -22.19
N GLU A 140 -8.12 22.39 -22.81
CA GLU A 140 -7.42 23.40 -23.60
C GLU A 140 -7.58 24.78 -22.94
N PRO A 141 -6.48 25.45 -22.55
CA PRO A 141 -5.09 24.96 -22.56
C PRO A 141 -4.86 23.83 -21.54
N GLN A 142 -3.90 22.95 -21.84
CA GLN A 142 -3.56 21.81 -20.97
C GLN A 142 -2.85 22.28 -19.71
N ALA A 143 -3.31 21.84 -18.54
CA ALA A 143 -2.68 22.12 -17.25
C ALA A 143 -1.67 21.03 -16.86
N LEU A 144 -0.67 20.80 -17.72
CA LEU A 144 0.35 19.76 -17.52
C LEU A 144 1.16 19.99 -16.23
N ASP A 145 1.59 21.24 -16.00
CA ASP A 145 2.42 21.59 -14.85
C ASP A 145 1.68 21.33 -13.53
N ASP A 146 0.41 21.74 -13.44
CA ASP A 146 -0.42 21.52 -12.26
C ASP A 146 -0.63 20.03 -11.97
N TRP A 147 -0.85 19.23 -13.02
CA TRP A 147 -0.95 17.77 -12.89
C TRP A 147 0.33 17.16 -12.33
N VAL A 148 1.48 17.52 -12.91
CA VAL A 148 2.79 16.99 -12.50
C VAL A 148 3.12 17.41 -11.06
N ILE A 149 2.83 18.66 -10.68
CA ILE A 149 3.03 19.17 -9.31
C ILE A 149 2.14 18.40 -8.33
N GLY A 150 0.85 18.25 -8.63
CA GLY A 150 -0.08 17.50 -7.77
C GLY A 150 0.31 16.03 -7.63
N PHE A 151 0.74 15.40 -8.73
CA PHE A 151 1.26 14.02 -8.71
C PHE A 151 2.51 13.90 -7.84
N ALA A 152 3.43 14.86 -7.93
CA ALA A 152 4.65 14.88 -7.14
C ALA A 152 4.36 15.03 -5.64
N GLN A 153 3.47 15.95 -5.26
CA GLN A 153 3.01 16.13 -3.87
C GLN A 153 2.32 14.88 -3.31
N ALA A 154 1.49 14.22 -4.12
CA ALA A 154 0.86 12.95 -3.73
C ALA A 154 1.90 11.84 -3.52
N THR A 155 2.94 11.83 -4.36
CA THR A 155 4.05 10.86 -4.26
C THR A 155 4.91 11.11 -3.02
N GLU A 156 5.25 12.37 -2.74
CA GLU A 156 5.96 12.77 -1.53
C GLU A 156 5.20 12.37 -0.27
N THR A 157 3.90 12.67 -0.22
CA THR A 157 3.02 12.25 0.89
C THR A 157 3.02 10.74 1.07
N ALA A 158 2.83 9.98 -0.02
CA ALA A 158 2.81 8.52 0.05
C ALA A 158 4.16 7.93 0.49
N ALA A 159 5.27 8.51 0.03
CA ALA A 159 6.61 8.09 0.42
C ALA A 159 6.89 8.40 1.90
N GLY A 160 6.52 9.60 2.38
CA GLY A 160 6.64 9.98 3.78
C GLY A 160 5.86 9.06 4.72
N THR A 161 4.61 8.72 4.38
CA THR A 161 3.82 7.78 5.19
C THR A 161 4.40 6.36 5.14
N ALA A 162 4.97 5.93 4.01
CA ALA A 162 5.63 4.62 3.91
C ALA A 162 6.88 4.53 4.79
N VAL A 163 7.70 5.59 4.84
CA VAL A 163 8.86 5.69 5.76
C VAL A 163 8.38 5.62 7.21
N LYS A 164 7.36 6.40 7.57
CA LYS A 164 6.79 6.38 8.92
C LYS A 164 6.26 5.00 9.31
N LEU A 165 5.58 4.29 8.39
CA LEU A 165 5.12 2.92 8.64
C LEU A 165 6.30 1.96 8.92
N ALA A 166 7.41 2.10 8.19
CA ALA A 166 8.60 1.28 8.44
C ALA A 166 9.22 1.55 9.81
N ASP A 167 9.26 2.81 10.24
CA ASP A 167 9.73 3.20 11.58
C ASP A 167 8.80 2.67 12.67
N ASP A 168 7.47 2.81 12.48
CA ASP A 168 6.45 2.32 13.41
C ASP A 168 6.48 0.79 13.54
N ILE A 169 6.71 0.05 12.44
CA ILE A 169 6.91 -1.41 12.45
C ILE A 169 8.18 -1.77 13.22
N THR A 170 9.30 -1.08 12.96
CA THR A 170 10.56 -1.34 13.66
C THR A 170 10.42 -1.13 15.17
N ALA A 171 9.76 -0.05 15.57
CA ALA A 171 9.48 0.22 16.98
C ALA A 171 8.55 -0.84 17.60
N LEU A 172 7.53 -1.28 16.85
CA LEU A 172 6.61 -2.33 17.28
C LEU A 172 7.34 -3.67 17.49
N ASP A 173 8.23 -4.05 16.57
CA ASP A 173 8.95 -5.32 16.66
C ASP A 173 9.87 -5.37 17.90
N VAL A 174 10.52 -4.25 18.24
CA VAL A 174 11.29 -4.12 19.50
C VAL A 174 10.38 -4.29 20.71
N GLU A 175 9.24 -3.61 20.75
CA GLU A 175 8.29 -3.70 21.86
C GLU A 175 7.74 -5.13 22.05
N LEU A 176 7.42 -5.82 20.95
CA LEU A 176 6.89 -7.18 21.01
C LEU A 176 7.97 -8.20 21.43
N HIS A 177 9.22 -7.96 21.06
CA HIS A 177 10.35 -8.76 21.54
C HIS A 177 10.49 -8.63 23.07
N GLU A 178 10.52 -7.40 23.59
CA GLU A 178 10.57 -7.15 25.04
C GLU A 178 9.39 -7.81 25.77
N ARG A 179 8.19 -7.68 25.21
CA ARG A 179 6.97 -8.31 25.76
C ARG A 179 7.07 -9.84 25.84
N LEU A 180 7.63 -10.49 24.81
CA LEU A 180 7.87 -11.93 24.83
C LEU A 180 8.85 -12.33 25.94
N VAL A 181 9.95 -11.59 26.08
CA VAL A 181 10.97 -11.83 27.12
C VAL A 181 10.36 -11.66 28.52
N ASP A 182 9.60 -10.60 28.75
CA ASP A 182 8.93 -10.33 30.03
C ASP A 182 7.88 -11.40 30.36
N PHE A 183 7.07 -11.83 29.37
CA PHE A 183 6.15 -12.93 29.54
C PHE A 183 6.87 -14.22 29.96
N ARG A 184 7.96 -14.57 29.27
CA ARG A 184 8.74 -15.78 29.59
C ARG A 184 9.38 -15.70 30.98
N ARG A 185 9.87 -14.51 31.39
CA ARG A 185 10.39 -14.27 32.74
C ARG A 185 9.31 -14.45 33.81
N ALA A 186 8.11 -13.90 33.58
CA ALA A 186 6.98 -14.04 34.50
C ALA A 186 6.50 -15.49 34.64
N GLN A 187 6.63 -16.29 33.57
CA GLN A 187 6.36 -17.74 33.58
C GLN A 187 7.51 -18.58 34.15
N GLY A 188 8.59 -17.96 34.67
CA GLY A 188 9.75 -18.67 35.22
C GLY A 188 10.58 -19.44 34.20
N ARG A 189 10.48 -19.13 32.90
CA ARG A 189 11.24 -19.82 31.84
C ARG A 189 12.68 -19.34 31.82
N ASN A 190 13.63 -20.28 31.79
CA ASN A 190 15.07 -20.00 31.72
C ASN A 190 15.70 -20.71 30.50
N PRO A 191 16.38 -20.00 29.58
CA PRO A 191 16.50 -18.55 29.51
C PRO A 191 15.17 -17.87 29.15
N ALA A 192 14.93 -16.71 29.77
CA ALA A 192 13.76 -15.87 29.46
C ALA A 192 13.86 -15.31 28.04
N VAL A 193 15.07 -14.93 27.63
CA VAL A 193 15.39 -14.57 26.24
C VAL A 193 15.37 -15.84 25.38
N PRO A 194 14.50 -15.95 24.36
CA PRO A 194 14.51 -17.08 23.45
C PRO A 194 15.86 -17.18 22.72
N ARG A 195 16.30 -18.41 22.42
CA ARG A 195 17.41 -18.62 21.50
C ARG A 195 17.05 -18.11 20.10
N ARG A 196 18.07 -17.74 19.31
CA ARG A 196 17.89 -17.21 17.95
C ARG A 196 17.11 -18.14 17.02
N ASP A 197 17.23 -19.45 17.22
CA ASP A 197 16.55 -20.49 16.45
C ASP A 197 15.16 -20.87 16.99
N ALA A 198 14.73 -20.27 18.11
CA ALA A 198 13.44 -20.55 18.71
C ALA A 198 12.31 -20.18 17.74
N VAL A 199 11.37 -21.11 17.53
CA VAL A 199 10.25 -20.93 16.61
C VAL A 199 9.43 -19.68 16.96
N SER A 200 9.21 -19.37 18.24
CA SER A 200 8.47 -18.16 18.64
C SER A 200 9.19 -16.86 18.28
N LEU A 201 10.52 -16.81 18.38
CA LEU A 201 11.29 -15.65 17.94
C LEU A 201 11.30 -15.52 16.42
N ARG A 202 11.47 -16.64 15.70
CA ARG A 202 11.44 -16.64 14.24
C ARG A 202 10.07 -16.26 13.66
N ILE A 203 8.96 -16.64 14.32
CA ILE A 203 7.63 -16.16 13.93
C ILE A 203 7.56 -14.64 14.13
N LEU A 204 8.01 -14.15 15.30
CA LEU A 204 7.96 -12.73 15.66
C LEU A 204 8.66 -11.85 14.60
N GLU A 205 9.84 -12.27 14.14
CA GLU A 205 10.64 -11.60 13.09
C GLU A 205 9.96 -11.55 11.71
N THR A 206 8.84 -12.27 11.52
CA THR A 206 8.12 -12.33 10.24
C THR A 206 6.73 -11.69 10.28
N LEU A 207 6.27 -11.17 11.43
CA LEU A 207 4.90 -10.67 11.56
C LEU A 207 4.62 -9.42 10.72
N ALA A 208 5.65 -8.63 10.40
CA ALA A 208 5.51 -7.48 9.51
C ALA A 208 5.19 -7.89 8.06
N THR A 209 5.73 -9.02 7.59
CA THR A 209 5.48 -9.56 6.24
C THR A 209 4.28 -10.49 6.22
N ASP A 210 4.06 -11.22 7.30
CA ASP A 210 3.06 -12.28 7.41
C ASP A 210 2.24 -12.10 8.69
N PRO A 211 1.35 -11.10 8.73
CA PRO A 211 0.58 -10.79 9.93
C PRO A 211 -0.56 -11.77 10.18
N VAL A 212 -0.82 -12.72 9.28
CA VAL A 212 -1.83 -13.77 9.44
C VAL A 212 -1.15 -15.12 9.21
N VAL A 213 -1.12 -15.96 10.24
CA VAL A 213 -0.37 -17.22 10.22
C VAL A 213 -1.20 -18.38 10.74
N THR A 214 -0.92 -19.58 10.23
CA THR A 214 -1.46 -20.85 10.74
C THR A 214 -0.31 -21.73 11.23
N ALA A 215 -0.62 -22.77 12.00
CA ALA A 215 0.40 -23.73 12.42
C ALA A 215 1.04 -24.44 11.21
N GLU A 216 0.26 -24.69 10.18
CA GLU A 216 0.71 -25.26 8.90
C GLU A 216 1.67 -24.30 8.18
N SER A 217 1.27 -23.04 7.96
CA SER A 217 2.10 -22.05 7.26
C SER A 217 3.43 -21.81 7.98
N VAL A 218 3.41 -21.80 9.32
CA VAL A 218 4.63 -21.68 10.15
C VAL A 218 5.50 -22.92 10.04
N SER A 219 4.92 -24.12 10.06
CA SER A 219 5.67 -25.38 9.97
C SER A 219 6.43 -25.47 8.65
N GLU A 220 5.74 -25.18 7.54
CA GLU A 220 6.33 -25.19 6.20
C GLU A 220 7.43 -24.14 6.06
N ARG A 221 7.13 -22.88 6.38
CA ARG A 221 8.08 -21.77 6.18
C ARG A 221 9.30 -21.84 7.10
N LEU A 222 9.10 -22.25 8.35
CA LEU A 222 10.18 -22.29 9.33
C LEU A 222 10.85 -23.66 9.43
N ASN A 223 10.40 -24.65 8.66
CA ASN A 223 10.82 -26.05 8.75
C ASN A 223 10.74 -26.56 10.21
N ALA A 224 9.62 -26.28 10.86
CA ALA A 224 9.35 -26.66 12.25
C ALA A 224 8.31 -27.79 12.29
N SER A 225 8.35 -28.63 13.32
CA SER A 225 7.29 -29.63 13.49
C SER A 225 5.95 -28.95 13.79
N PRO A 226 4.81 -29.52 13.35
CA PRO A 226 3.48 -28.98 13.64
C PRO A 226 3.24 -28.69 15.14
N ALA A 227 3.76 -29.57 16.00
CA ALA A 227 3.69 -29.38 17.45
C ALA A 227 4.53 -28.19 17.93
N ALA A 228 5.74 -27.99 17.38
CA ALA A 228 6.57 -26.84 17.73
C ALA A 228 5.96 -25.52 17.24
N ALA A 229 5.44 -25.48 16.02
CA ALA A 229 4.71 -24.33 15.47
C ALA A 229 3.50 -23.97 16.32
N HIS A 230 2.65 -24.94 16.65
CA HIS A 230 1.46 -24.70 17.48
C HIS A 230 1.80 -24.21 18.88
N ARG A 231 2.84 -24.77 19.53
CA ARG A 231 3.31 -24.31 20.84
C ARG A 231 3.83 -22.86 20.78
N ALA A 232 4.59 -22.52 19.74
CA ALA A 232 5.11 -21.16 19.57
C ALA A 232 4.00 -20.14 19.32
N LEU A 233 3.02 -20.46 18.46
CA LEU A 233 1.85 -19.61 18.22
C LEU A 233 0.99 -19.44 19.48
N THR A 234 0.88 -20.48 20.31
CA THR A 234 0.19 -20.40 21.60
C THR A 234 0.94 -19.52 22.59
N GLU A 235 2.28 -19.66 22.70
CA GLU A 235 3.11 -18.78 23.52
C GLU A 235 2.94 -17.31 23.14
N LEU A 236 3.02 -16.99 21.84
CA LEU A 236 2.85 -15.62 21.35
C LEU A 236 1.43 -15.08 21.60
N HIS A 237 0.42 -15.94 21.52
CA HIS A 237 -0.95 -15.56 21.89
C HIS A 237 -1.10 -15.26 23.39
N GLU A 238 -0.56 -16.13 24.25
CA GLU A 238 -0.59 -15.95 25.71
C GLU A 238 0.21 -14.74 26.17
N ALA A 239 1.30 -14.40 25.47
CA ALA A 239 2.04 -13.16 25.66
C ALA A 239 1.25 -11.91 25.21
N GLY A 240 0.10 -12.08 24.55
CA GLY A 240 -0.73 -11.00 24.00
C GLY A 240 -0.12 -10.34 22.77
N ILE A 241 0.74 -11.05 22.04
CA ILE A 241 1.36 -10.60 20.78
C ILE A 241 0.46 -10.95 19.59
N LEU A 242 -0.16 -12.15 19.62
CA LEU A 242 -1.07 -12.61 18.57
C LEU A 242 -2.53 -12.70 19.07
N GLY A 243 -3.46 -12.29 18.22
CA GLY A 243 -4.87 -12.63 18.31
C GLY A 243 -5.14 -14.06 17.83
N ARG A 244 -6.37 -14.55 18.06
CA ARG A 244 -6.88 -15.81 17.51
C ARG A 244 -8.18 -15.54 16.77
N SER A 245 -8.23 -15.92 15.51
CA SER A 245 -9.47 -16.00 14.74
C SER A 245 -10.08 -17.38 14.91
N LYS A 246 -11.38 -17.44 15.19
CA LYS A 246 -12.14 -18.69 15.37
C LYS A 246 -13.25 -18.79 14.34
N ASP A 247 -13.56 -20.02 13.92
CA ASP A 247 -14.75 -20.29 13.11
C ASP A 247 -16.04 -20.18 13.95
N GLN A 248 -17.19 -20.29 13.28
CA GLN A 248 -18.51 -20.29 13.93
C GLN A 248 -18.69 -21.43 14.95
N LYS A 249 -17.84 -22.47 14.90
CA LYS A 249 -17.83 -23.62 15.82
C LYS A 249 -16.76 -23.49 16.91
N GLY A 250 -16.07 -22.34 17.00
CA GLY A 250 -15.06 -22.04 18.01
C GLY A 250 -13.66 -22.62 17.75
N ARG A 251 -13.44 -23.27 16.60
CA ARG A 251 -12.13 -23.81 16.21
C ARG A 251 -11.22 -22.68 15.75
N THR A 252 -9.97 -22.69 16.19
CA THR A 252 -8.99 -21.67 15.74
C THR A 252 -8.70 -21.88 14.26
N ILE A 253 -8.95 -20.85 13.46
CA ILE A 253 -8.67 -20.84 12.01
C ILE A 253 -7.22 -20.39 11.80
N CYS A 254 -6.87 -19.25 12.39
CA CYS A 254 -5.55 -18.64 12.25
C CYS A 254 -5.23 -17.72 13.45
N TRP A 255 -3.98 -17.28 13.51
CA TRP A 255 -3.48 -16.28 14.44
C TRP A 255 -3.19 -15.00 13.67
N THR A 256 -3.43 -13.86 14.32
CA THR A 256 -3.34 -12.54 13.68
C THR A 256 -2.46 -11.60 14.49
N ALA A 257 -1.55 -10.90 13.83
CA ALA A 257 -0.77 -9.81 14.38
C ALA A 257 -1.57 -8.50 14.26
N ASP A 258 -2.63 -8.38 15.06
CA ASP A 258 -3.62 -7.29 14.95
C ASP A 258 -2.98 -5.90 15.04
N ARG A 259 -1.86 -5.77 15.76
CA ARG A 259 -1.11 -4.51 15.88
C ARG A 259 -0.39 -4.13 14.58
N HIS A 260 0.24 -5.07 13.88
CA HIS A 260 0.84 -4.84 12.56
C HIS A 260 -0.25 -4.48 11.54
N LEU A 261 -1.37 -5.22 11.53
CA LEU A 261 -2.52 -4.91 10.67
C LEU A 261 -3.09 -3.52 10.94
N ALA A 262 -3.14 -3.11 12.21
CA ALA A 262 -3.61 -1.78 12.60
C ALA A 262 -2.68 -0.66 12.09
N LEU A 263 -1.36 -0.86 12.07
CA LEU A 263 -0.41 0.12 11.51
C LEU A 263 -0.60 0.31 10.00
N VAL A 264 -0.79 -0.79 9.26
CA VAL A 264 -1.11 -0.74 7.82
C VAL A 264 -2.43 0.02 7.59
N ALA A 265 -3.48 -0.34 8.33
CA ALA A 265 -4.78 0.31 8.20
C ALA A 265 -4.74 1.81 8.59
N LEU A 266 -3.93 2.18 9.59
CA LEU A 266 -3.72 3.58 9.97
C LEU A 266 -2.99 4.36 8.89
N THR A 267 -1.98 3.76 8.26
CA THR A 267 -1.22 4.33 7.15
C THR A 267 -2.13 4.59 5.96
N GLU A 268 -2.95 3.62 5.56
CA GLU A 268 -3.92 3.79 4.47
C GLU A 268 -4.91 4.92 4.76
N ARG A 269 -5.41 5.02 6.00
CA ARG A 269 -6.28 6.14 6.41
C ARG A 269 -5.56 7.48 6.40
N SER A 270 -4.32 7.53 6.86
CA SER A 270 -3.53 8.78 6.90
C SER A 270 -3.26 9.29 5.48
N ASN A 271 -2.94 8.39 4.54
CA ASN A 271 -2.82 8.73 3.13
C ASN A 271 -4.14 9.28 2.57
N ARG A 272 -5.29 8.75 3.00
CA ARG A 272 -6.60 9.27 2.57
C ARG A 272 -6.94 10.65 3.13
N VAL A 273 -6.32 11.07 4.23
CA VAL A 273 -6.61 12.37 4.88
C VAL A 273 -5.53 13.42 4.57
N GLY A 274 -4.50 13.07 3.79
CA GLY A 274 -3.44 14.00 3.40
C GLY A 274 -2.24 14.04 4.34
N GLY A 275 -1.92 12.94 5.03
CA GLY A 275 -0.66 12.79 5.78
C GLY A 275 -0.69 13.28 7.24
N GLU A 276 -1.82 13.75 7.76
CA GLU A 276 -1.97 14.13 9.18
C GLU A 276 -2.25 12.91 10.09
N ASP A 277 -1.69 12.92 11.32
CA ASP A 277 -1.98 11.91 12.35
C ASP A 277 -3.46 11.95 12.76
N THR A 278 -4.23 10.92 12.38
CA THR A 278 -5.69 10.88 12.60
C THR A 278 -6.11 10.70 14.06
N ARG A 279 -5.19 10.70 15.05
CA ARG A 279 -5.55 10.70 16.48
C ARG A 279 -6.55 11.81 16.85
N ASN A 280 -6.53 12.93 16.12
CA ASN A 280 -7.34 14.12 16.42
C ASN A 280 -8.43 14.45 15.38
N ARG A 281 -8.62 13.63 14.33
CA ARG A 281 -9.68 13.85 13.33
C ARG A 281 -10.37 12.54 12.95
N LYS A 282 -11.69 12.51 13.11
CA LYS A 282 -12.52 11.36 12.74
C LYS A 282 -12.63 11.24 11.20
N PRO A 283 -12.30 10.08 10.61
CA PRO A 283 -12.69 9.78 9.24
C PRO A 283 -14.22 9.79 9.12
N ARG A 284 -14.74 10.27 7.99
CA ARG A 284 -16.12 9.96 7.61
C ARG A 284 -16.15 8.48 7.22
N LEU A 285 -16.61 7.65 8.16
CA LEU A 285 -16.87 6.21 8.08
C LEU A 285 -15.64 5.29 8.19
N GLY A 286 -15.48 4.75 9.40
CA GLY A 286 -14.59 3.64 9.75
C GLY A 286 -14.57 3.45 11.28
N PRO A 287 -14.45 2.21 11.80
CA PRO A 287 -14.36 1.97 13.24
C PRO A 287 -13.15 2.68 13.84
N ALA A 288 -13.26 3.13 15.09
CA ALA A 288 -12.22 3.90 15.77
C ALA A 288 -10.90 3.11 15.83
N ALA A 289 -9.78 3.82 15.67
CA ALA A 289 -8.46 3.24 15.90
C ALA A 289 -8.36 2.69 17.34
N PRO A 290 -7.66 1.58 17.58
CA PRO A 290 -7.40 1.10 18.94
C PRO A 290 -6.66 2.17 19.74
N VAL A 291 -7.00 2.32 21.02
CA VAL A 291 -6.32 3.25 21.93
C VAL A 291 -4.89 2.76 22.14
N LEU A 292 -3.91 3.46 21.55
CA LEU A 292 -2.51 3.31 21.91
C LEU A 292 -2.31 3.99 23.27
N ALA A 293 -1.95 3.22 24.30
CA ALA A 293 -1.68 3.74 25.63
C ALA A 293 -0.56 4.78 25.56
N GLN A 294 -0.89 6.05 25.80
CA GLN A 294 0.10 7.11 25.96
C GLN A 294 0.85 6.86 27.27
N ARG A 295 2.13 6.48 27.19
CA ARG A 295 3.03 6.62 28.33
C ARG A 295 3.39 8.10 28.47
N GLU A 296 2.87 8.74 29.51
CA GLU A 296 3.35 10.05 29.98
C GLU A 296 4.87 9.97 30.21
N ARG A 297 5.66 10.64 29.36
CA ARG A 297 7.05 10.95 29.71
C ARG A 297 7.01 12.11 30.71
N ARG A 298 7.02 11.79 32.01
CA ARG A 298 7.46 12.76 33.02
C ARG A 298 8.93 13.04 32.79
N PHE A 299 9.24 14.20 32.24
CA PHE A 299 10.58 14.77 32.31
C PHE A 299 10.74 15.42 33.71
N PRO A 300 11.83 15.16 34.44
CA PRO A 300 12.10 15.89 35.68
C PRO A 300 12.39 17.37 35.35
N GLU A 301 11.74 18.28 36.07
CA GLU A 301 11.97 19.72 35.99
C GLU A 301 13.43 20.04 36.36
N MET A 302 14.18 20.60 35.40
CA MET A 302 15.50 21.14 35.64
C MET A 302 15.36 22.65 35.84
N ASN A 303 15.33 23.07 37.11
CA ASN A 303 15.35 24.46 37.54
C ASN A 303 16.61 25.16 37.02
N TRP A 304 16.44 26.13 36.12
CA TRP A 304 17.43 27.18 35.93
C TRP A 304 16.87 28.48 36.51
N ALA A 305 17.47 28.93 37.62
CA ALA A 305 17.28 30.27 38.13
C ALA A 305 18.20 31.22 37.34
N VAL A 306 17.64 32.11 36.52
CA VAL A 306 18.38 33.30 36.08
C VAL A 306 18.24 34.36 37.16
N ARG A 307 19.40 34.74 37.70
CA ARG A 307 19.61 35.91 38.54
C ARG A 307 19.64 37.16 37.67
N GLY A 308 18.86 38.17 38.10
CA GLY A 308 19.33 39.54 38.25
C GLY A 308 19.16 40.49 37.06
N GLY A 309 18.66 41.69 37.37
CA GLY A 309 18.76 42.89 36.54
C GLY A 309 17.47 43.69 36.51
#